data_AF-A0A6J4U5Z3-F1
#
_entry.id   AF-A0A6J4U5Z3-F1
#
_cell.length_a   1.000
_cell.length_b   1.000
_cell.length_c   1.000
_cell.angle_alpha   90.00
_cell.angle_beta   90.00
_cell.angle_gamma   90.00
#
_symmetry.space_group_name_H-M   'P 1'
#
loop_
_entity.id
_entity.type
_entity.pdbx_description
1 polymer ?
#
loop_
_entity_poly.entity_id
_entity_poly.type
_entity_poly.pdbx_seq_one_letter_code
_entity_poly.pdbx_strand_id
1 'polypeptide(L)' 'TLAGLKPLEKDLLVAVDDCVAGDNAGGIYEGMALGPELPSGRRTLMLVSDDNFDKAQITRVVGLGVRMEHTADGEASGCG' A
#
# COMPACT_ATOMS: atom_id res chain seq x y z
N THR A 1 -23.06 18.93 -9.07
CA THR A 1 -23.11 17.64 -8.37
C THR A 1 -23.20 16.55 -9.41
N LEU A 2 -22.32 15.54 -9.38
CA LEU A 2 -22.47 14.37 -10.26
C LEU A 2 -23.64 13.55 -9.73
N ALA A 3 -24.81 13.67 -10.37
CA ALA A 3 -26.04 13.01 -9.92
C ALA A 3 -25.91 11.48 -10.00
N GLY A 4 -26.32 10.78 -8.94
CA GLY A 4 -26.38 9.31 -8.90
C GLY A 4 -25.12 8.58 -8.41
N LEU A 5 -24.03 9.28 -8.08
CA LEU A 5 -22.86 8.66 -7.45
C LEU A 5 -23.04 8.52 -5.93
N LYS A 6 -22.70 7.35 -5.41
CA LYS A 6 -22.53 7.11 -3.97
C LYS A 6 -21.04 7.18 -3.62
N PRO A 7 -20.63 7.87 -2.54
CA PRO A 7 -19.25 7.83 -2.07
C PRO A 7 -18.80 6.40 -1.79
N LEU A 8 -17.53 6.11 -2.07
CA LEU A 8 -16.90 4.85 -1.69
C LEU A 8 -16.25 5.01 -0.31
N GLU A 9 -16.53 4.10 0.59
CA GLU A 9 -15.82 3.94 1.86
C GLU A 9 -14.52 3.16 1.63
N LYS A 10 -13.46 3.52 2.35
CA LYS A 10 -12.14 2.88 2.22
C LYS A 10 -11.55 2.68 3.61
N ASP A 11 -10.93 1.52 3.79
CA ASP A 11 -10.16 1.20 4.98
C ASP A 11 -8.67 1.35 4.69
N LEU A 12 -7.94 1.84 5.68
CA LEU A 12 -6.48 1.85 5.64
C LEU A 12 -5.97 0.46 5.98
N LEU A 13 -5.43 -0.27 4.99
CA LEU A 13 -4.92 -1.63 5.22
C LEU A 13 -3.53 -1.62 5.86
N VAL A 14 -2.64 -0.73 5.42
CA VAL A 14 -1.25 -0.68 5.88
C VAL A 14 -0.71 0.75 5.78
N ALA A 15 0.02 1.18 6.80
CA ALA A 15 0.86 2.36 6.74
C ALA A 15 2.26 1.92 6.27
N VAL A 16 2.67 2.35 5.07
CA VAL A 16 3.89 1.82 4.44
C VAL A 16 5.15 2.26 5.17
N ASP A 17 5.14 3.45 5.77
CA ASP A 17 6.25 4.00 6.55
C ASP A 17 6.59 3.13 7.78
N ASP A 18 5.60 2.40 8.31
CA ASP A 18 5.83 1.46 9.42
C ASP A 18 6.55 0.18 8.95
N CYS A 19 6.49 -0.13 7.65
CA CYS A 19 6.98 -1.40 7.10
C CYS A 19 8.30 -1.27 6.35
N VAL A 20 8.53 -0.13 5.72
CA VAL A 20 9.66 0.07 4.80
C VAL A 20 10.53 1.19 5.34
N ALA A 21 11.48 0.83 6.22
CA ALA A 21 12.45 1.78 6.74
C ALA A 21 13.38 2.29 5.63
N GLY A 22 13.69 3.59 5.64
CA GLY A 22 14.71 4.18 4.77
C GLY A 22 14.17 4.98 3.58
N ASP A 23 12.89 5.37 3.57
CA ASP A 23 12.32 6.23 2.53
C ASP A 23 12.71 7.73 2.67
N ASN A 24 13.94 7.99 3.11
CA ASN A 24 14.53 9.33 3.04
C ASN A 24 14.74 9.80 1.58
N ALA A 25 14.36 8.99 0.60
CA ALA A 25 14.41 9.29 -0.83
C ALA A 25 13.10 9.92 -1.37
N GLY A 26 12.05 10.06 -0.54
CA GLY A 26 10.78 10.64 -0.97
C GLY A 26 10.09 9.83 -2.06
N GLY A 27 10.26 8.50 -2.07
CA GLY A 27 9.73 7.64 -3.12
C GLY A 27 8.23 7.41 -2.95
N ILE A 28 7.42 8.06 -3.78
CA ILE A 28 5.99 7.75 -3.86
C ILE A 28 5.82 6.42 -4.62
N TYR A 29 5.03 5.50 -4.08
CA TYR A 29 4.64 4.29 -4.80
C TYR A 29 3.54 4.63 -5.80
N GLU A 30 3.80 4.38 -7.08
CA GLU A 30 2.92 4.75 -8.19
C GLU A 30 2.13 3.55 -8.73
N GLY A 31 2.63 2.34 -8.50
CA GLY A 31 1.99 1.09 -8.91
C GLY A 31 1.64 0.21 -7.72
N MET A 32 0.46 -0.39 -7.74
CA MET A 32 0.05 -1.40 -6.76
C MET A 32 -0.77 -2.54 -7.37
N ALA A 33 -0.59 -3.75 -6.84
CA ALA A 33 -1.41 -4.91 -7.20
C ALA A 33 -1.63 -5.85 -6.00
N LEU A 34 -2.88 -6.23 -5.76
CA LEU A 34 -3.20 -7.32 -4.85
C LEU A 34 -2.94 -8.66 -5.53
N GLY A 35 -2.21 -9.51 -4.84
CA GLY A 35 -1.85 -10.87 -5.25
C GLY A 35 -2.69 -11.94 -4.56
N PRO A 36 -2.23 -13.21 -4.59
CA PRO A 36 -2.91 -14.33 -3.96
C PRO A 36 -2.92 -14.21 -2.43
N GLU A 37 -3.76 -15.04 -1.80
CA GLU A 37 -3.72 -15.27 -0.36
C GLU A 37 -2.51 -16.13 0.01
N LEU A 38 -1.85 -15.76 1.10
CA LEU A 38 -0.74 -16.48 1.70
C LEU A 38 -1.27 -17.54 2.67
N PRO A 39 -0.49 -18.60 2.97
CA PRO A 39 -0.89 -19.61 3.96
C PRO A 39 -1.18 -19.05 5.36
N SER A 40 -0.68 -17.85 5.67
CA SER A 40 -0.98 -17.12 6.91
C SER A 40 -2.36 -16.46 6.94
N GLY A 41 -3.13 -16.53 5.86
CA GLY A 41 -4.43 -15.84 5.72
C GLY A 41 -4.32 -14.36 5.33
N ARG A 42 -3.10 -13.82 5.19
CA ARG A 42 -2.85 -12.49 4.64
C ARG A 42 -2.94 -12.51 3.11
N ARG A 43 -3.11 -11.35 2.48
CA ARG A 43 -3.05 -11.19 1.02
C ARG A 43 -1.76 -10.48 0.62
N THR A 44 -1.11 -10.93 -0.46
CA THR A 44 0.07 -10.23 -0.98
C THR A 44 -0.36 -8.88 -1.56
N LEU A 45 0.42 -7.83 -1.27
CA LEU A 45 0.37 -6.53 -1.92
C LEU A 45 1.74 -6.23 -2.52
N MET A 46 1.78 -6.02 -3.83
CA MET A 46 2.97 -5.53 -4.52
C MET A 46 2.88 -4.03 -4.69
N LEU A 47 3.96 -3.31 -4.37
CA LEU A 47 4.13 -1.88 -4.56
C LEU A 47 5.35 -1.62 -5.44
N VAL A 48 5.22 -0.68 -6.37
CA VAL A 48 6.32 -0.24 -7.25
C VAL A 48 6.41 1.28 -7.23
N SER A 49 7.62 1.80 -7.00
CA SER A 49 7.92 3.22 -7.20
C SER A 49 8.62 3.40 -8.54
N ASP A 50 8.42 4.56 -9.16
CA ASP A 50 9.27 5.03 -10.26
C ASP A 50 10.45 5.84 -9.71
N ASP A 51 11.46 6.11 -10.53
CA ASP A 51 12.53 7.06 -10.24
C ASP A 51 12.20 8.49 -10.70
N ASN A 52 11.05 8.71 -11.34
CA ASN A 52 10.62 10.00 -11.88
C ASN A 52 11.67 10.65 -12.80
N PHE A 53 12.54 9.86 -13.44
CA PHE A 53 13.70 10.31 -14.21
C PHE A 53 14.75 11.09 -13.39
N ASP A 54 14.72 10.98 -12.06
CA ASP A 54 15.68 11.59 -11.15
C ASP A 54 16.75 10.56 -10.75
N LYS A 55 18.02 10.86 -11.05
CA LYS A 55 19.17 10.00 -10.69
C LYS A 55 19.38 9.86 -9.18
N ALA A 56 18.79 10.73 -8.37
CA ALA A 56 18.80 10.62 -6.92
C ALA A 56 17.72 9.65 -6.39
N GLN A 57 16.73 9.31 -7.22
CA GLN A 57 15.67 8.36 -6.88
C GLN A 57 16.01 6.97 -7.44
N ILE A 58 15.45 5.94 -6.80
CA ILE A 58 15.68 4.53 -7.15
C ILE A 58 14.31 3.87 -7.24
N THR A 59 14.03 3.19 -8.36
CA THR A 59 12.86 2.31 -8.51
C THR A 59 12.87 1.22 -7.44
N ARG A 60 11.80 1.10 -6.67
CA ARG A 60 11.63 0.10 -5.62
C ARG A 60 10.53 -0.88 -5.99
N VAL A 61 10.72 -2.14 -5.62
CA VAL A 61 9.69 -3.18 -5.69
C VAL A 61 9.57 -3.77 -4.29
N VAL A 62 8.40 -3.63 -3.68
CA VAL A 62 8.12 -4.09 -2.31
C VAL A 62 6.96 -5.06 -2.32
N GLY A 63 7.10 -6.17 -1.59
CA GLY A 63 6.03 -7.12 -1.31
C GLY A 63 5.66 -7.06 0.16
N LEU A 64 4.38 -6.87 0.46
CA LEU A 64 3.81 -6.88 1.81
C LEU A 64 2.74 -7.97 1.93
N GLY A 65 2.61 -8.57 3.11
CA GLY A 65 1.43 -9.36 3.47
C GLY A 65 0.46 -8.49 4.26
N VAL A 66 -0.67 -8.12 3.66
CA VAL A 66 -1.68 -7.26 4.30
C VAL A 66 -2.89 -8.06 4.76
N ARG A 67 -3.53 -7.62 5.85
CA ARG A 67 -4.84 -8.16 6.25
C ARG A 67 -5.93 -7.42 5.51
N MET A 68 -6.91 -8.15 5.00
CA MET A 68 -8.08 -7.61 4.29
C MET A 68 -9.25 -7.54 5.27
N GLU A 69 -9.08 -6.80 6.36
CA GLU A 69 -10.10 -6.65 7.41
C GLU A 69 -10.63 -5.21 7.43
N HIS A 70 -11.95 -5.07 7.56
CA HIS A 70 -12.60 -3.77 7.70
C HIS A 70 -12.51 -3.37 9.17
N THR A 71 -11.66 -2.39 9.48
CA THR A 71 -11.55 -1.84 10.84
C THR A 71 -12.45 -0.60 10.94
N ALA A 72 -13.45 -0.65 11.81
CA ALA A 72 -14.39 0.45 12.00
C ALA A 72 -13.70 1.75 12.48
N ASP A 73 -12.48 1.63 13.01
CA ASP A 73 -11.71 2.72 13.62
C ASP A 73 -10.60 3.28 12.69
N GLY A 74 -10.43 2.72 11.48
CA GLY A 74 -9.48 3.22 10.48
C GLY A 74 -8.00 2.99 10.80
N GLU A 75 -7.68 2.16 11.79
CA GLU A 75 -6.30 1.84 12.16
C GLU A 75 -5.68 0.84 11.19
N ALA A 76 -4.47 1.15 10.70
CA ALA A 76 -3.73 0.31 9.77
C ALA A 76 -3.31 -1.01 10.44
N SER A 77 -3.38 -2.11 9.69
CA SER A 77 -2.75 -3.34 10.15
C SER A 77 -1.23 -3.18 10.10
N GLY A 78 -0.58 -3.41 11.25
CA GLY A 78 0.87 -3.31 11.38
C GLY A 78 1.64 -4.34 10.54
N CYS A 79 2.92 -4.08 10.34
CA CYS A 79 3.78 -4.89 9.49
C CYS A 79 4.15 -6.21 10.16
N GLY A 80 3.97 -7.33 9.48
CA GLY A 80 4.46 -8.62 9.95
C GLY A 80 4.44 -9.71 8.92
#